data_AF-A0A822ACQ1-F1
#
_entry.id   AF-A0A822ACQ1-F1
#
_cell.length_a   1.000
_cell.length_b   1.000
_cell.length_c   1.000
_cell.angle_alpha   90.00
_cell.angle_beta   90.00
_cell.angle_gamma   90.00
#
_symmetry.space_group_name_H-M   'P 1'
#
loop_
_entity.id
_entity.type
_entity.pdbx_description
1 polymer ?
#
loop_
_entity_poly.entity_id
_entity_poly.type
_entity_poly.pdbx_seq_one_letter_code
_entity_poly.pdbx_strand_id
1 'polypeptide(L)'
;MGRLQVAIDRGGTFTDVVARTSDGKIVTMKLLSEDPDKYKDAPTEAIRRLIKQDSFPLNPTDIDWIRMGTTVATNALLERKGERFALLVTNGFRDLLHIGNQSRPKLFDLTIRISDVIYEEVIEVNERVVLSRDDCKLTDEIRGKIQEKTTTTGEKIEIWKAVDEEQLRKDLIKIKEKGILSIAVALLHSYCFPDHELRIGEIAHEMGFTNVSLSHQIIAMQKYVPRAHTASIDAYLTPCLKRYIDTFTNAFEKDKLHKLNVLFMQSDGGLTSVEKFSGSRAILSGPAGGVIGYSVTSYINSQPVIGFDMGGTSTDVSRFDGSLEHILESTIASVTIQAPQLDINTVAAGGGSILSFRSGLFRVGPESAGAQPGPACYKKGGPLTVTDA
;
A
#
# COMPACT_ATOMS: atom_id res chain seq x y z
N MET A 1 23.73 4.10 30.06
CA MET A 1 22.99 2.94 29.54
C MET A 1 22.11 3.43 28.40
N GLY A 2 22.16 2.76 27.24
CA GLY A 2 21.28 3.09 26.12
C GLY A 2 19.85 2.57 26.34
N ARG A 3 18.92 2.99 25.51
CA ARG A 3 17.59 2.38 25.38
C ARG A 3 17.60 1.37 24.23
N LEU A 4 16.65 0.44 24.24
CA LEU A 4 16.50 -0.61 23.22
C LEU A 4 16.13 0.01 21.87
N GLN A 5 16.85 -0.37 20.82
CA GLN A 5 16.58 0.03 19.44
C GLN A 5 16.25 -1.23 18.64
N VAL A 6 15.12 -1.24 17.92
CA VAL A 6 14.65 -2.46 17.24
C VAL A 6 14.29 -2.15 15.78
N ALA A 7 14.93 -2.85 14.85
CA ALA A 7 14.53 -2.93 13.46
C ALA A 7 13.87 -4.28 13.19
N ILE A 8 12.71 -4.27 12.54
CA ILE A 8 11.91 -5.45 12.24
C ILE A 8 11.56 -5.44 10.76
N ASP A 9 11.73 -6.57 10.08
CA ASP A 9 11.13 -6.79 8.77
C ASP A 9 10.13 -7.95 8.87
N ARG A 10 8.85 -7.63 8.68
CA ARG A 10 7.78 -8.62 8.67
C ARG A 10 7.52 -9.09 7.24
N GLY A 11 8.19 -10.19 6.87
CA GLY A 11 7.94 -10.94 5.65
C GLY A 11 6.68 -11.80 5.70
N GLY A 12 6.37 -12.50 4.60
CA GLY A 12 5.23 -13.43 4.54
C GLY A 12 5.43 -14.72 5.34
N THR A 13 6.67 -15.23 5.41
CA THR A 13 6.99 -16.49 6.11
C THR A 13 7.65 -16.27 7.47
N PHE A 14 8.63 -15.37 7.52
CA PHE A 14 9.36 -15.06 8.73
C PHE A 14 9.38 -13.57 9.02
N THR A 15 9.49 -13.24 10.30
CA THR A 15 9.78 -11.91 10.80
C THR A 15 11.22 -11.89 11.29
N ASP A 16 12.02 -11.05 10.65
CA ASP A 16 13.43 -10.86 10.95
C ASP A 16 13.60 -9.63 11.85
N VAL A 17 14.41 -9.77 12.89
CA VAL A 17 14.56 -8.76 13.94
C VAL A 17 16.03 -8.53 14.19
N VAL A 18 16.45 -7.26 14.16
CA VAL A 18 17.77 -6.81 14.58
C VAL A 18 17.59 -5.76 15.67
N ALA A 19 18.16 -6.01 16.84
CA ALA A 19 18.03 -5.12 17.98
C ALA A 19 19.40 -4.73 18.54
N ARG A 20 19.52 -3.48 18.98
CA ARG A 20 20.62 -3.03 19.84
C ARG A 20 20.10 -2.87 21.25
N THR A 21 20.57 -3.71 22.16
CA THR A 21 20.17 -3.71 23.57
C THR A 21 20.76 -2.52 24.33
N SER A 22 20.26 -2.28 25.54
CA SER A 22 20.68 -1.15 26.40
C SER A 22 22.16 -1.20 26.82
N ASP A 23 22.77 -2.38 26.80
CA ASP A 23 24.21 -2.62 27.01
C ASP A 23 25.03 -2.57 25.71
N GLY A 24 24.41 -2.24 24.58
CA GLY A 24 25.06 -2.03 23.28
C GLY A 24 25.27 -3.29 22.44
N LYS A 25 24.82 -4.46 22.89
CA LYS A 25 24.92 -5.70 22.11
C LYS A 25 23.94 -5.70 20.95
N ILE A 26 24.36 -6.28 19.83
CA ILE A 26 23.47 -6.56 18.70
C ILE A 26 22.91 -7.97 18.87
N VAL A 27 21.59 -8.08 18.82
CA VAL A 27 20.85 -9.34 18.91
C VAL A 27 20.01 -9.49 17.65
N THR A 28 20.02 -10.69 17.08
CA THR A 28 19.19 -11.04 15.93
C THR A 28 18.19 -12.13 16.33
N MET A 29 16.97 -12.05 15.84
CA MET A 29 15.97 -13.10 16.01
C MET A 29 15.19 -13.33 14.72
N LYS A 30 14.73 -14.56 14.53
CA LYS A 30 13.85 -14.95 13.44
C LYS A 30 12.65 -15.69 14.03
N LEU A 31 11.45 -15.18 13.76
CA LEU A 31 10.19 -15.77 14.20
C LEU A 31 9.37 -16.13 12.96
N LEU A 32 8.47 -17.12 13.05
CA LEU A 32 7.47 -17.30 11.99
C LEU A 32 6.57 -16.06 11.97
N SER A 33 6.22 -15.55 10.80
CA SER A 33 5.33 -14.39 10.69
C SER A 33 3.92 -14.66 11.22
N GLU A 34 3.54 -15.93 11.25
CA GLU A 34 2.27 -16.44 11.77
C GLU A 34 2.48 -17.79 12.47
N ASP A 35 2.17 -17.86 13.78
CA ASP A 35 2.19 -19.09 14.59
C ASP A 35 1.15 -18.95 15.72
N PRO A 36 -0.15 -19.03 15.40
CA PRO A 36 -1.25 -18.66 16.29
C PRO A 36 -1.29 -19.47 17.61
N ASP A 37 -0.70 -20.67 17.59
CA ASP A 37 -0.57 -21.53 18.78
C ASP A 37 0.40 -20.98 19.83
N LYS A 38 1.33 -20.09 19.44
CA LYS A 38 2.38 -19.56 20.32
C LYS A 38 2.27 -18.06 20.59
N TYR A 39 1.92 -17.27 19.58
CA TYR A 39 1.81 -15.82 19.71
C TYR A 39 0.82 -15.25 18.71
N LYS A 40 0.22 -14.11 19.09
CA LYS A 40 -0.74 -13.39 18.23
C LYS A 40 -0.06 -12.64 17.09
N ASP A 41 1.11 -12.06 17.36
CA ASP A 41 1.83 -11.22 16.41
C ASP A 41 3.35 -11.34 16.65
N ALA A 42 4.11 -11.58 15.58
CA ALA A 42 5.54 -11.88 15.65
C ALA A 42 6.41 -10.66 16.05
N PRO A 43 6.21 -9.45 15.47
CA PRO A 43 6.88 -8.23 15.91
C PRO A 43 6.75 -7.96 17.42
N THR A 44 5.53 -8.02 17.94
CA THR A 44 5.28 -7.73 19.37
C THR A 44 5.84 -8.82 20.29
N GLU A 45 5.77 -10.09 19.87
CA GLU A 45 6.43 -11.20 20.57
C GLU A 45 7.95 -11.06 20.59
N ALA A 46 8.57 -10.62 19.49
CA ALA A 46 10.00 -10.35 19.46
C ALA A 46 10.38 -9.24 20.45
N ILE A 47 9.62 -8.15 20.49
CA ILE A 47 9.87 -7.06 21.44
C ILE A 47 9.72 -7.55 22.87
N ARG A 48 8.67 -8.34 23.17
CA ARG A 48 8.46 -8.96 24.49
C ARG A 48 9.68 -9.76 24.95
N ARG A 49 10.27 -10.58 24.06
CA ARG A 49 11.49 -11.35 24.35
C ARG A 49 12.70 -10.45 24.59
N LEU A 50 12.84 -9.35 23.84
CA LEU A 50 13.96 -8.41 23.98
C LEU A 50 13.90 -7.62 25.30
N ILE A 51 12.71 -7.16 25.71
CA ILE A 51 12.52 -6.46 26.98
C ILE A 51 12.40 -7.42 28.17
N LYS A 52 12.37 -8.75 27.92
CA LYS A 52 12.25 -9.82 28.92
C LYS A 52 11.02 -9.65 29.83
N GLN A 53 9.88 -9.29 29.23
CA GLN A 53 8.61 -9.14 29.95
C GLN A 53 7.76 -10.41 29.80
N ASP A 54 7.13 -10.84 30.90
CA ASP A 54 6.38 -12.11 30.92
C ASP A 54 4.99 -12.02 30.28
N SER A 55 4.38 -10.84 30.26
CA SER A 55 2.99 -10.65 29.80
C SER A 55 2.81 -9.35 29.00
N PHE A 56 1.68 -9.27 28.30
CA PHE A 56 1.17 -8.04 27.68
C PHE A 56 0.24 -7.28 28.64
N PRO A 57 0.06 -5.95 28.50
CA PRO A 57 0.70 -5.06 27.52
C PRO A 57 2.17 -4.76 27.85
N LEU A 58 2.98 -4.50 26.81
CA LEU A 58 4.40 -4.19 26.94
C LEU A 58 4.63 -2.74 27.41
N ASN A 59 5.58 -2.54 28.33
CA ASN A 59 6.00 -1.21 28.76
C ASN A 59 7.06 -0.64 27.78
N PRO A 60 6.77 0.44 27.02
CA PRO A 60 7.69 0.96 26.01
C PRO A 60 8.80 1.87 26.59
N THR A 61 8.87 2.09 27.90
CA THR A 61 9.75 3.11 28.52
C THR A 61 11.23 2.91 28.21
N ASP A 62 11.66 1.66 28.08
CA ASP A 62 13.06 1.29 27.80
C ASP A 62 13.35 1.16 26.30
N ILE A 63 12.41 1.52 25.43
CA ILE A 63 12.55 1.50 23.98
C ILE A 63 12.82 2.92 23.47
N ASP A 64 13.87 3.07 22.66
CA ASP A 64 14.24 4.32 21.99
C ASP A 64 13.41 4.51 20.72
N TRP A 65 13.46 3.51 19.83
CA TRP A 65 12.71 3.50 18.59
C TRP A 65 12.48 2.09 18.08
N ILE A 66 11.42 1.95 17.28
CA ILE A 66 11.11 0.77 16.50
C ILE A 66 11.00 1.19 15.03
N ARG A 67 11.74 0.51 14.15
CA ARG A 67 11.65 0.69 12.70
C ARG A 67 11.12 -0.58 12.07
N MET A 68 10.09 -0.48 11.24
CA MET A 68 9.43 -1.66 10.68
C MET A 68 9.29 -1.59 9.15
N GLY A 69 9.77 -2.63 8.47
CA GLY A 69 9.36 -2.97 7.11
C GLY A 69 8.24 -4.02 7.15
N THR A 70 7.33 -4.00 6.17
CA THR A 70 6.29 -5.02 6.10
C THR A 70 5.87 -5.35 4.68
N THR A 71 5.62 -6.63 4.43
CA THR A 71 5.09 -7.13 3.15
C THR A 71 3.56 -7.22 3.12
N VAL A 72 2.86 -6.78 4.17
CA VAL A 72 1.38 -6.89 4.30
C VAL A 72 0.65 -6.23 3.12
N ALA A 73 1.05 -5.02 2.73
CA ALA A 73 0.42 -4.30 1.61
C ALA A 73 0.62 -5.04 0.28
N THR A 74 1.86 -5.45 -0.01
CA THR A 74 2.21 -6.17 -1.24
C THR A 74 1.46 -7.49 -1.34
N ASN A 75 1.44 -8.28 -0.26
CA ASN A 75 0.75 -9.57 -0.24
C ASN A 75 -0.77 -9.40 -0.36
N ALA A 76 -1.37 -8.42 0.31
CA ALA A 76 -2.79 -8.12 0.18
C ALA A 76 -3.18 -7.76 -1.26
N LEU A 77 -2.31 -7.04 -1.99
CA LEU A 77 -2.53 -6.71 -3.40
C LEU A 77 -2.38 -7.94 -4.31
N LEU A 78 -1.32 -8.74 -4.12
CA LEU A 78 -1.06 -9.95 -4.90
C LEU A 78 -2.14 -11.03 -4.72
N GLU A 79 -2.59 -11.23 -3.47
CA GLU A 79 -3.60 -12.23 -3.11
C GLU A 79 -5.04 -11.73 -3.28
N ARG A 80 -5.23 -10.46 -3.70
CA ARG A 80 -6.55 -9.82 -3.81
C ARG A 80 -7.36 -9.88 -2.50
N LYS A 81 -6.69 -9.66 -1.36
CA LYS A 81 -7.26 -9.65 0.00
C LYS A 81 -7.26 -8.26 0.67
N GLY A 82 -7.40 -7.21 -0.11
CA GLY A 82 -7.60 -5.84 0.40
C GLY A 82 -9.04 -5.56 0.84
N GLU A 83 -9.27 -4.32 1.25
CA GLU A 83 -10.57 -3.85 1.70
C GLU A 83 -11.54 -3.65 0.53
N ARG A 84 -12.81 -4.03 0.73
CA ARG A 84 -13.89 -3.72 -0.22
C ARG A 84 -14.10 -2.21 -0.26
N PHE A 85 -14.09 -1.62 -1.46
CA PHE A 85 -14.24 -0.17 -1.61
C PHE A 85 -15.04 0.23 -2.85
N ALA A 86 -15.59 1.44 -2.81
CA ALA A 86 -16.26 2.08 -3.94
C ALA A 86 -15.43 3.25 -4.49
N LEU A 87 -15.49 3.45 -5.81
CA LEU A 87 -14.81 4.52 -6.52
C LEU A 87 -15.79 5.66 -6.83
N LEU A 88 -15.47 6.88 -6.42
CA LEU A 88 -16.20 8.09 -6.75
C LEU A 88 -15.44 8.85 -7.83
N VAL A 89 -16.08 9.07 -8.98
CA VAL A 89 -15.54 9.78 -10.14
C VAL A 89 -16.48 10.90 -10.58
N THR A 90 -15.96 11.87 -11.32
CA THR A 90 -16.80 12.89 -11.96
C THR A 90 -17.82 12.23 -12.88
N ASN A 91 -19.06 12.74 -12.92
CA ASN A 91 -20.10 12.21 -13.80
C ASN A 91 -19.68 12.17 -15.28
N GLY A 92 -20.00 11.06 -15.96
CA GLY A 92 -19.57 10.74 -17.32
C GLY A 92 -18.27 9.90 -17.39
N PHE A 93 -17.67 9.57 -16.25
CA PHE A 93 -16.41 8.81 -16.17
C PHE A 93 -16.55 7.47 -15.44
N ARG A 94 -17.76 6.89 -15.38
CA ARG A 94 -18.02 5.59 -14.72
C ARG A 94 -16.98 4.51 -15.04
N ASP A 95 -16.63 4.37 -16.32
CA ASP A 95 -15.75 3.31 -16.81
C ASP A 95 -14.28 3.73 -16.89
N LEU A 96 -13.88 4.84 -16.25
CA LEU A 96 -12.52 5.42 -16.31
C LEU A 96 -11.41 4.38 -16.10
N LEU A 97 -11.51 3.61 -15.01
CA LEU A 97 -10.50 2.61 -14.66
C LEU A 97 -10.69 1.27 -15.36
N HIS A 98 -11.91 0.99 -15.85
CA HIS A 98 -12.16 -0.20 -16.67
C HIS A 98 -11.54 -0.05 -18.06
N ILE A 99 -11.65 1.14 -18.67
CA ILE A 99 -11.01 1.49 -19.94
C ILE A 99 -9.48 1.63 -19.76
N GLY A 100 -9.06 2.21 -18.63
CA GLY A 100 -7.64 2.45 -18.33
C GLY A 100 -7.01 3.40 -19.35
N ASN A 101 -5.78 3.10 -19.77
CA ASN A 101 -5.03 3.88 -20.77
C ASN A 101 -4.97 3.20 -22.14
N GLN A 102 -5.74 2.12 -22.35
CA GLN A 102 -5.75 1.28 -23.56
C GLN A 102 -4.38 0.72 -23.99
N SER A 103 -3.36 0.78 -23.12
CA SER A 103 -2.05 0.20 -23.41
C SER A 103 -2.15 -1.32 -23.44
N ARG A 104 -1.48 -1.94 -24.42
CA ARG A 104 -1.43 -3.40 -24.57
C ARG A 104 -0.10 -3.92 -24.03
N PRO A 105 -0.08 -4.63 -22.88
CA PRO A 105 1.17 -5.18 -22.32
C PRO A 105 1.88 -6.12 -23.30
N LYS A 106 1.09 -6.90 -24.06
CA LYS A 106 1.57 -7.76 -25.14
C LYS A 106 0.95 -7.29 -26.45
N LEU A 107 1.65 -6.37 -27.12
CA LEU A 107 1.16 -5.69 -28.33
C LEU A 107 0.67 -6.66 -29.42
N PHE A 108 1.29 -7.84 -29.52
CA PHE A 108 1.02 -8.83 -30.56
C PHE A 108 0.12 -9.99 -30.11
N ASP A 109 -0.37 -10.00 -28.87
CA ASP A 109 -1.25 -11.08 -28.40
C ASP A 109 -2.66 -10.94 -29.00
N LEU A 110 -3.06 -11.88 -29.85
CA LEU A 110 -4.37 -11.83 -30.54
C LEU A 110 -5.55 -11.96 -29.57
N THR A 111 -5.34 -12.52 -28.38
CA THR A 111 -6.38 -12.67 -27.35
C THR A 111 -6.14 -11.65 -26.23
N ILE A 112 -6.67 -10.44 -26.41
CA ILE A 112 -6.54 -9.37 -25.40
C ILE A 112 -7.33 -9.78 -24.16
N ARG A 113 -6.64 -9.88 -23.02
CA ARG A 113 -7.25 -10.03 -21.70
C ARG A 113 -7.30 -8.67 -21.02
N ILE A 114 -8.50 -8.20 -20.72
CA ILE A 114 -8.72 -7.00 -19.91
C ILE A 114 -8.38 -7.34 -18.46
N SER A 115 -7.65 -6.47 -17.79
CA SER A 115 -7.31 -6.65 -16.37
C SER A 115 -8.53 -6.41 -15.49
N ASP A 116 -8.69 -7.24 -14.46
CA ASP A 116 -9.76 -7.06 -13.48
C ASP A 116 -9.54 -5.82 -12.61
N VAL A 117 -10.62 -5.10 -12.37
CA VAL A 117 -10.65 -3.95 -11.47
C VAL A 117 -10.69 -4.38 -9.99
N ILE A 118 -10.23 -3.51 -9.09
CA ILE A 118 -10.20 -3.78 -7.63
C ILE A 118 -11.37 -3.14 -6.86
N TYR A 119 -12.09 -2.20 -7.48
CA TYR A 119 -13.29 -1.59 -6.88
C TYR A 119 -14.51 -2.48 -7.11
N GLU A 120 -15.50 -2.42 -6.19
CA GLU A 120 -16.76 -3.15 -6.36
C GLU A 120 -17.86 -2.28 -6.99
N GLU A 121 -17.84 -0.99 -6.73
CA GLU A 121 -18.91 -0.06 -7.12
C GLU A 121 -18.32 1.26 -7.62
N VAL A 122 -19.04 1.92 -8.53
CA VAL A 122 -18.70 3.25 -9.02
C VAL A 122 -19.86 4.21 -8.83
N ILE A 123 -19.60 5.32 -8.14
CA ILE A 123 -20.50 6.46 -8.03
C ILE A 123 -19.99 7.57 -8.95
N GLU A 124 -20.90 8.08 -9.77
CA GLU A 124 -20.68 9.26 -10.57
C GLU A 124 -21.16 10.49 -9.81
N VAL A 125 -20.24 11.29 -9.32
CA VAL A 125 -20.54 12.53 -8.60
C VAL A 125 -20.97 13.59 -9.61
N ASN A 126 -22.19 14.12 -9.44
CA ASN A 126 -22.74 15.19 -10.26
C ASN A 126 -22.09 16.53 -9.89
N GLU A 127 -20.84 16.70 -10.29
CA GLU A 127 -20.05 17.92 -10.17
C GLU A 127 -19.33 18.18 -11.50
N ARG A 128 -18.93 19.42 -11.76
CA ARG A 128 -18.16 19.76 -12.96
C ARG A 128 -17.28 20.98 -12.70
N VAL A 129 -15.98 20.75 -12.82
CA VAL A 129 -14.94 21.79 -12.83
C VAL A 129 -14.21 21.73 -14.16
N VAL A 130 -13.92 22.89 -14.74
CA VAL A 130 -13.23 23.02 -16.04
C VAL A 130 -12.14 24.09 -15.92
N LEU A 131 -10.99 23.89 -16.57
CA LEU A 131 -9.98 24.95 -16.66
C LEU A 131 -10.53 26.12 -17.48
N SER A 132 -10.47 27.33 -16.93
CA SER A 132 -10.87 28.53 -17.65
C SER A 132 -9.90 28.81 -18.78
N ARG A 133 -10.44 29.12 -19.96
CA ARG A 133 -9.64 29.50 -21.12
C ARG A 133 -10.29 30.65 -21.85
N ASP A 134 -9.47 31.62 -22.24
CA ASP A 134 -9.91 32.82 -22.98
C ASP A 134 -10.45 32.47 -24.39
N ASP A 135 -10.11 31.29 -24.91
CA ASP A 135 -10.53 30.82 -26.24
C ASP A 135 -11.77 29.91 -26.23
N CYS A 136 -12.42 29.72 -25.07
CA CYS A 136 -13.59 28.87 -24.93
C CYS A 136 -14.73 29.29 -25.88
N LYS A 137 -15.22 28.34 -26.70
CA LYS A 137 -16.30 28.56 -27.68
C LYS A 137 -17.68 28.11 -27.18
N LEU A 138 -17.76 27.59 -25.96
CA LEU A 138 -19.02 27.13 -25.38
C LEU A 138 -19.82 28.32 -24.86
N THR A 139 -21.14 28.28 -25.07
CA THR A 139 -22.05 29.33 -24.61
C THR A 139 -22.25 29.26 -23.10
N ASP A 140 -22.61 30.38 -22.47
CA ASP A 140 -22.89 30.41 -21.03
C ASP A 140 -24.08 29.53 -20.63
N GLU A 141 -25.01 29.28 -21.55
CA GLU A 141 -26.09 28.29 -21.37
C GLU A 141 -25.56 26.86 -21.19
N ILE A 142 -24.51 26.48 -21.91
CA ILE A 142 -23.85 25.16 -21.79
C ILE A 142 -22.96 25.11 -20.55
N ARG A 143 -22.27 26.21 -20.23
CA ARG A 143 -21.36 26.33 -19.08
C ARG A 143 -22.10 26.39 -17.75
N GLY A 144 -23.34 26.87 -17.73
CA GLY A 144 -24.15 26.99 -16.52
C GLY A 144 -23.72 28.15 -15.61
N LYS A 145 -24.03 28.07 -14.31
CA LYS A 145 -23.71 29.12 -13.34
C LYS A 145 -22.23 29.04 -12.93
N ILE A 146 -21.41 29.92 -13.52
CA ILE A 146 -19.95 29.92 -13.35
C ILE A 146 -19.56 30.61 -12.04
N GLN A 147 -18.88 29.90 -11.16
CA GLN A 147 -17.98 30.51 -10.18
C GLN A 147 -16.55 30.32 -10.68
N GLU A 148 -15.82 31.42 -10.84
CA GLU A 148 -14.40 31.37 -11.17
C GLU A 148 -13.57 31.35 -9.88
N LYS A 149 -12.58 30.47 -9.82
CA LYS A 149 -11.58 30.44 -8.74
C LYS A 149 -10.19 30.31 -9.32
N THR A 150 -9.21 30.85 -8.60
CA THR A 150 -7.80 30.57 -8.85
C THR A 150 -7.41 29.30 -8.11
N THR A 151 -6.82 28.36 -8.82
CA THR A 151 -6.33 27.07 -8.30
C THR A 151 -5.05 27.22 -7.49
N THR A 152 -4.64 26.13 -6.83
CA THR A 152 -3.35 26.06 -6.12
C THR A 152 -2.13 26.19 -7.03
N THR A 153 -2.29 25.89 -8.33
CA THR A 153 -1.25 26.00 -9.37
C THR A 153 -1.24 27.39 -10.03
N GLY A 154 -2.17 28.28 -9.67
CA GLY A 154 -2.31 29.62 -10.26
C GLY A 154 -3.16 29.68 -11.53
N GLU A 155 -3.59 28.53 -12.05
CA GLU A 155 -4.53 28.45 -13.17
C GLU A 155 -5.93 28.89 -12.73
N LYS A 156 -6.71 29.48 -13.62
CA LYS A 156 -8.12 29.79 -13.37
C LYS A 156 -8.99 28.59 -13.71
N ILE A 157 -9.97 28.30 -12.86
CA ILE A 157 -10.99 27.28 -13.11
C ILE A 157 -12.39 27.86 -13.03
N GLU A 158 -13.30 27.21 -13.73
CA GLU A 158 -14.73 27.46 -13.72
C GLU A 158 -15.44 26.28 -13.08
N ILE A 159 -16.21 26.57 -12.05
CA ILE A 159 -17.11 25.61 -11.42
C ILE A 159 -18.44 25.72 -12.14
N TRP A 160 -18.72 24.79 -13.05
CA TRP A 160 -19.97 24.72 -13.80
C TRP A 160 -21.09 24.07 -12.99
N LYS A 161 -20.72 23.10 -12.15
CA LYS A 161 -21.62 22.45 -11.20
C LYS A 161 -20.88 22.18 -9.90
N ALA A 162 -21.43 22.68 -8.78
CA ALA A 162 -20.99 22.30 -7.45
C ALA A 162 -21.39 20.84 -7.16
N VAL A 163 -20.79 20.25 -6.12
CA VAL A 163 -21.14 18.91 -5.64
C VAL A 163 -22.61 18.89 -5.19
N ASP A 164 -23.41 17.99 -5.78
CA ASP A 164 -24.76 17.69 -5.32
C ASP A 164 -24.72 16.85 -4.03
N GLU A 165 -24.71 17.52 -2.88
CA GLU A 165 -24.57 16.88 -1.58
C GLU A 165 -25.75 15.97 -1.22
N GLU A 166 -26.97 16.33 -1.62
CA GLU A 166 -28.16 15.51 -1.34
C GLU A 166 -28.11 14.19 -2.09
N GLN A 167 -27.76 14.24 -3.37
CA GLN A 167 -27.62 13.05 -4.19
C GLN A 167 -26.42 12.21 -3.72
N LEU A 168 -25.28 12.85 -3.41
CA LEU A 168 -24.10 12.17 -2.88
C LEU A 168 -24.43 11.39 -1.61
N ARG A 169 -25.14 12.00 -0.64
CA ARG A 169 -25.56 11.31 0.59
C ARG A 169 -26.44 10.10 0.29
N LYS A 170 -27.39 10.20 -0.65
CA LYS A 170 -28.24 9.07 -1.05
C LYS A 170 -27.41 7.94 -1.66
N ASP A 171 -26.43 8.25 -2.49
CA ASP A 171 -25.59 7.23 -3.12
C ASP A 171 -24.60 6.58 -2.12
N LEU A 172 -24.05 7.37 -1.19
CA LEU A 172 -23.22 6.85 -0.11
C LEU A 172 -24.00 5.93 0.84
N ILE A 173 -25.30 6.18 1.09
CA ILE A 173 -26.16 5.25 1.86
C ILE A 173 -26.21 3.88 1.16
N LYS A 174 -26.45 3.84 -0.16
CA LYS A 174 -26.50 2.58 -0.92
C LYS A 174 -25.19 1.79 -0.85
N ILE A 175 -24.04 2.48 -0.84
CA ILE A 175 -22.73 1.85 -0.67
C ILE A 175 -22.58 1.24 0.73
N LYS A 176 -23.01 1.96 1.77
CA LYS A 176 -23.00 1.42 3.14
C LYS A 176 -23.93 0.23 3.31
N GLU A 177 -25.10 0.22 2.67
CA GLU A 177 -26.03 -0.92 2.68
C GLU A 177 -25.40 -2.19 2.08
N LYS A 178 -24.44 -2.06 1.16
CA LYS A 178 -23.63 -3.16 0.62
C LYS A 178 -22.46 -3.58 1.52
N GLY A 179 -22.32 -2.95 2.68
CA GLY A 179 -21.25 -3.20 3.65
C GLY A 179 -19.89 -2.62 3.26
N ILE A 180 -19.85 -1.65 2.35
CA ILE A 180 -18.62 -0.98 1.90
C ILE A 180 -18.40 0.27 2.74
N LEU A 181 -17.25 0.36 3.43
CA LEU A 181 -16.89 1.48 4.32
C LEU A 181 -15.58 2.19 3.92
N SER A 182 -14.91 1.71 2.87
CA SER A 182 -13.77 2.39 2.25
C SER A 182 -14.19 2.99 0.91
N ILE A 183 -13.73 4.21 0.61
CA ILE A 183 -13.95 4.85 -0.69
C ILE A 183 -12.68 5.48 -1.23
N ALA A 184 -12.53 5.46 -2.56
CA ALA A 184 -11.56 6.25 -3.29
C ALA A 184 -12.30 7.37 -4.02
N VAL A 185 -11.82 8.62 -3.92
CA VAL A 185 -12.41 9.77 -4.60
C VAL A 185 -11.38 10.31 -5.58
N ALA A 186 -11.73 10.31 -6.87
CA ALA A 186 -10.90 10.85 -7.93
C ALA A 186 -11.78 11.68 -8.87
N LEU A 187 -11.79 13.00 -8.68
CA LEU A 187 -12.51 13.93 -9.55
C LEU A 187 -11.59 14.51 -10.63
N LEU A 188 -12.16 14.94 -11.75
CA LEU A 188 -11.44 15.65 -12.78
C LEU A 188 -10.90 16.97 -12.21
N HIS A 189 -9.66 17.34 -12.57
CA HIS A 189 -8.97 18.55 -12.09
C HIS A 189 -8.73 18.66 -10.58
N SER A 190 -8.97 17.61 -9.79
CA SER A 190 -8.75 17.65 -8.34
C SER A 190 -7.30 17.91 -7.90
N TYR A 191 -6.33 17.66 -8.80
CA TYR A 191 -4.91 17.95 -8.58
C TYR A 191 -4.62 19.44 -8.36
N CYS A 192 -5.42 20.34 -8.94
CA CYS A 192 -5.28 21.80 -8.79
C CYS A 192 -6.49 22.44 -8.08
N PHE A 193 -7.64 21.75 -8.05
CA PHE A 193 -8.82 22.20 -7.32
C PHE A 193 -9.35 21.10 -6.38
N PRO A 194 -8.85 21.04 -5.14
CA PRO A 194 -9.17 19.96 -4.21
C PRO A 194 -10.53 20.10 -3.51
N ASP A 195 -11.15 21.28 -3.54
CA ASP A 195 -12.34 21.63 -2.73
C ASP A 195 -13.47 20.60 -2.85
N HIS A 196 -13.79 20.14 -4.06
CA HIS A 196 -14.86 19.15 -4.26
C HIS A 196 -14.51 17.78 -3.65
N GLU A 197 -13.26 17.32 -3.79
CA GLU A 197 -12.82 16.07 -3.15
C GLU A 197 -12.81 16.19 -1.63
N LEU A 198 -12.35 17.33 -1.10
CA LEU A 198 -12.37 17.62 0.34
C LEU A 198 -13.80 17.59 0.87
N ARG A 199 -14.74 18.23 0.16
CA ARG A 199 -16.15 18.26 0.57
C ARG A 199 -16.79 16.87 0.58
N ILE A 200 -16.50 16.04 -0.44
CA ILE A 200 -16.93 14.64 -0.46
C ILE A 200 -16.35 13.88 0.72
N GLY A 201 -15.06 14.10 1.04
CA GLY A 201 -14.41 13.46 2.16
C GLY A 201 -15.02 13.82 3.51
N GLU A 202 -15.33 15.09 3.74
CA GLU A 202 -16.06 15.55 4.93
C GLU A 202 -17.41 14.83 5.08
N ILE A 203 -18.22 14.81 4.01
CA ILE A 203 -19.53 14.15 4.01
C ILE A 203 -19.40 12.65 4.28
N ALA A 204 -18.43 11.98 3.65
CA ALA A 204 -18.19 10.56 3.87
C ALA A 204 -17.76 10.27 5.32
N HIS A 205 -16.91 11.11 5.91
CA HIS A 205 -16.53 10.99 7.32
C HIS A 205 -17.71 11.21 8.27
N GLU A 206 -18.53 12.23 8.05
CA GLU A 206 -19.78 12.47 8.80
C GLU A 206 -20.73 11.26 8.73
N MET A 207 -20.75 10.58 7.59
CA MET A 207 -21.57 9.38 7.37
C MET A 207 -20.94 8.09 7.92
N GLY A 208 -19.74 8.15 8.51
CA GLY A 208 -19.08 7.02 9.17
C GLY A 208 -18.36 6.06 8.23
N PHE A 209 -17.89 6.52 7.07
CA PHE A 209 -16.90 5.75 6.29
C PHE A 209 -15.58 5.69 7.05
N THR A 210 -15.03 4.48 7.17
CA THR A 210 -13.81 4.21 7.97
C THR A 210 -12.54 4.62 7.25
N ASN A 211 -12.56 4.65 5.91
CA ASN A 211 -11.45 5.09 5.10
C ASN A 211 -11.92 5.87 3.88
N VAL A 212 -11.29 7.03 3.65
CA VAL A 212 -11.54 7.90 2.51
C VAL A 212 -10.19 8.27 1.92
N SER A 213 -9.94 7.82 0.70
CA SER A 213 -8.69 8.07 -0.03
C SER A 213 -8.96 9.13 -1.11
N LEU A 214 -8.55 10.37 -0.85
CA LEU A 214 -8.70 11.49 -1.77
C LEU A 214 -7.51 11.56 -2.72
N SER A 215 -7.79 11.53 -4.02
CA SER A 215 -6.74 11.39 -5.03
C SER A 215 -5.74 12.54 -5.03
N HIS A 216 -6.18 13.77 -4.75
CA HIS A 216 -5.29 14.94 -4.68
C HIS A 216 -4.33 14.90 -3.49
N GLN A 217 -4.71 14.26 -2.37
CA GLN A 217 -3.85 14.14 -1.17
C GLN A 217 -2.81 13.03 -1.36
N ILE A 218 -3.18 11.98 -2.09
CA ILE A 218 -2.30 10.83 -2.34
C ILE A 218 -1.26 11.20 -3.40
N ILE A 219 -1.74 11.67 -4.56
CA ILE A 219 -0.88 12.17 -5.64
C ILE A 219 -1.59 13.24 -6.48
N ALA A 220 -1.18 14.50 -6.30
CA ALA A 220 -1.66 15.64 -7.08
C ALA A 220 -1.05 15.68 -8.49
N MET A 221 -1.41 14.70 -9.33
CA MET A 221 -0.96 14.58 -10.72
C MET A 221 -2.09 14.91 -11.69
N GLN A 222 -1.82 15.59 -12.81
CA GLN A 222 -2.84 15.92 -13.81
C GLN A 222 -3.52 14.70 -14.46
N LYS A 223 -2.76 13.63 -14.74
CA LYS A 223 -3.25 12.43 -15.43
C LYS A 223 -4.35 11.74 -14.63
N TYR A 224 -5.57 11.69 -15.18
CA TYR A 224 -6.76 11.24 -14.45
C TYR A 224 -6.73 9.73 -14.13
N VAL A 225 -6.51 8.87 -15.14
CA VAL A 225 -6.48 7.41 -14.96
C VAL A 225 -5.40 6.97 -13.96
N PRO A 226 -4.12 7.38 -14.09
CA PRO A 226 -3.09 6.96 -13.14
C PRO A 226 -3.33 7.49 -11.72
N ARG A 227 -3.80 8.74 -11.57
CA ARG A 227 -4.17 9.31 -10.27
C ARG A 227 -5.30 8.51 -9.60
N ALA A 228 -6.34 8.15 -10.36
CA ALA A 228 -7.46 7.36 -9.89
C ALA A 228 -7.05 5.92 -9.52
N HIS A 229 -6.11 5.31 -10.25
CA HIS A 229 -5.54 4.01 -9.86
C HIS A 229 -4.79 4.09 -8.53
N THR A 230 -3.90 5.06 -8.33
CA THR A 230 -3.19 5.20 -7.05
C THR A 230 -4.16 5.42 -5.89
N ALA A 231 -5.19 6.25 -6.07
CA ALA A 231 -6.21 6.47 -5.05
C ALA A 231 -7.01 5.19 -4.72
N SER A 232 -7.30 4.38 -5.74
CA SER A 232 -7.99 3.09 -5.59
C SER A 232 -7.16 2.08 -4.81
N ILE A 233 -5.86 1.98 -5.11
CA ILE A 233 -4.94 1.10 -4.37
C ILE A 233 -4.82 1.53 -2.92
N ASP A 234 -4.77 2.83 -2.67
CA ASP A 234 -4.73 3.35 -1.31
C ASP A 234 -6.01 2.99 -0.53
N ALA A 235 -7.20 3.18 -1.12
CA ALA A 235 -8.47 2.80 -0.50
C ALA A 235 -8.56 1.28 -0.22
N TYR A 236 -7.93 0.48 -1.08
CA TYR A 236 -7.87 -0.97 -0.98
C TYR A 236 -6.92 -1.44 0.12
N LEU A 237 -5.78 -0.78 0.31
CA LEU A 237 -4.69 -1.26 1.18
C LEU A 237 -4.60 -0.56 2.54
N THR A 238 -4.93 0.73 2.62
CA THR A 238 -4.81 1.53 3.85
C THR A 238 -5.59 0.92 5.03
N PRO A 239 -6.82 0.41 4.86
CA PRO A 239 -7.55 -0.23 5.98
C PRO A 239 -6.86 -1.50 6.50
N CYS A 240 -6.27 -2.31 5.62
CA CYS A 240 -5.50 -3.49 6.01
C CYS A 240 -4.27 -3.11 6.84
N LEU A 241 -3.57 -2.05 6.43
CA LEU A 241 -2.41 -1.53 7.17
C LEU A 241 -2.80 -0.95 8.52
N LYS A 242 -3.89 -0.18 8.59
CA LYS A 242 -4.41 0.36 9.86
C LYS A 242 -4.71 -0.75 10.85
N ARG A 243 -5.41 -1.83 10.44
CA ARG A 243 -5.64 -3.00 11.30
C ARG A 243 -4.35 -3.65 11.80
N TYR A 244 -3.33 -3.75 10.94
CA TYR A 244 -2.03 -4.28 11.34
C TYR A 244 -1.35 -3.39 12.38
N ILE A 245 -1.32 -2.08 12.15
CA ILE A 245 -0.77 -1.08 13.08
C ILE A 245 -1.54 -1.09 14.40
N ASP A 246 -2.87 -1.17 14.36
CA ASP A 246 -3.71 -1.22 15.55
C ASP A 246 -3.43 -2.49 16.36
N THR A 247 -3.24 -3.63 15.70
CA THR A 247 -2.87 -4.89 16.36
C THR A 247 -1.50 -4.75 17.04
N PHE A 248 -0.53 -4.14 16.36
CA PHE A 248 0.80 -3.90 16.89
C PHE A 248 0.78 -2.94 18.08
N THR A 249 0.11 -1.80 17.96
CA THR A 249 0.07 -0.75 18.99
C THR A 249 -0.74 -1.18 20.22
N ASN A 250 -1.80 -1.97 20.06
CA ASN A 250 -2.57 -2.53 21.18
C ASN A 250 -1.77 -3.52 22.05
N ALA A 251 -0.60 -3.96 21.59
CA ALA A 251 0.30 -4.77 22.41
C ALA A 251 1.04 -3.95 23.48
N PHE A 252 1.02 -2.61 23.43
CA PHE A 252 1.71 -1.74 24.37
C PHE A 252 0.76 -1.06 25.36
N GLU A 253 1.30 -0.59 26.48
CA GLU A 253 0.58 0.19 27.48
C GLU A 253 0.05 1.50 26.87
N LYS A 254 -1.28 1.66 26.81
CA LYS A 254 -1.95 2.75 26.07
C LYS A 254 -1.54 4.15 26.57
N ASP A 255 -1.34 4.30 27.87
CA ASP A 255 -0.93 5.55 28.51
C ASP A 255 0.50 5.98 28.14
N LYS A 256 1.32 5.06 27.61
CA LYS A 256 2.72 5.31 27.25
C LYS A 256 3.02 5.23 25.76
N LEU A 257 2.01 4.99 24.91
CA LEU A 257 2.16 4.94 23.45
C LEU A 257 2.81 6.22 22.88
N HIS A 258 2.48 7.39 23.43
CA HIS A 258 3.05 8.68 23.01
C HIS A 258 4.58 8.78 23.19
N LYS A 259 5.19 7.87 23.97
CA LYS A 259 6.65 7.81 24.17
C LYS A 259 7.35 6.91 23.17
N LEU A 260 6.59 6.12 22.40
CA LEU A 260 7.15 5.13 21.50
C LEU A 260 7.33 5.74 20.11
N ASN A 261 8.58 5.85 19.67
CA ASN A 261 8.89 6.28 18.31
C ASN A 261 8.83 5.07 17.36
N VAL A 262 7.67 4.85 16.73
CA VAL A 262 7.48 3.81 15.71
C VAL A 262 7.54 4.43 14.33
N LEU A 263 8.49 3.96 13.52
CA LEU A 263 8.68 4.39 12.14
C LEU A 263 8.49 3.20 11.20
N PHE A 264 7.81 3.45 10.08
CA PHE A 264 7.60 2.47 9.02
C PHE A 264 8.44 2.81 7.80
N MET A 265 9.07 1.79 7.22
CA MET A 265 9.75 1.90 5.94
C MET A 265 8.71 2.16 4.84
N GLN A 266 9.05 3.03 3.90
CA GLN A 266 8.25 3.36 2.73
C GLN A 266 8.88 2.77 1.46
N SER A 267 8.09 2.69 0.39
CA SER A 267 8.53 2.20 -0.92
C SER A 267 9.73 2.94 -1.50
N ASP A 268 9.94 4.21 -1.14
CA ASP A 268 11.01 5.07 -1.62
C ASP A 268 12.33 4.93 -0.82
N GLY A 269 12.35 4.05 0.20
CA GLY A 269 13.47 3.86 1.11
C GLY A 269 13.49 4.82 2.32
N GLY A 270 12.48 5.69 2.45
CA GLY A 270 12.29 6.59 3.58
C GLY A 270 11.63 5.94 4.79
N LEU A 271 11.71 6.59 5.94
CA LEU A 271 10.98 6.23 7.16
C LEU A 271 9.90 7.28 7.45
N THR A 272 8.71 6.83 7.81
CA THR A 272 7.58 7.70 8.17
C THR A 272 6.92 7.27 9.47
N SER A 273 6.20 8.19 10.11
CA SER A 273 5.40 7.87 11.28
C SER A 273 4.12 7.12 10.89
N VAL A 274 3.51 6.46 11.87
CA VAL A 274 2.25 5.71 11.73
C VAL A 274 1.17 6.51 11.03
N GLU A 275 1.01 7.78 11.40
CA GLU A 275 -0.09 8.64 10.94
C GLU A 275 0.02 9.00 9.45
N LYS A 276 1.25 8.98 8.92
CA LYS A 276 1.57 9.32 7.53
C LYS A 276 1.78 8.09 6.66
N PHE A 277 1.64 6.88 7.22
CA PHE A 277 1.82 5.65 6.48
C PHE A 277 0.53 5.26 5.77
N SER A 278 0.59 5.15 4.43
CA SER A 278 -0.57 4.88 3.57
C SER A 278 -0.34 3.65 2.70
N GLY A 279 -1.43 3.05 2.23
CA GLY A 279 -1.42 1.86 1.37
C GLY A 279 -0.54 2.00 0.15
N SER A 280 -0.67 3.13 -0.55
CA SER A 280 0.11 3.46 -1.74
C SER A 280 1.63 3.55 -1.52
N ARG A 281 2.07 3.91 -0.31
CA ARG A 281 3.49 4.09 0.06
C ARG A 281 4.10 2.92 0.84
N ALA A 282 3.31 1.91 1.12
CA ALA A 282 3.72 0.73 1.89
C ALA A 282 4.17 -0.45 1.02
N ILE A 283 3.83 -0.41 -0.27
CA ILE A 283 4.09 -1.49 -1.22
C ILE A 283 5.61 -1.62 -1.41
N LEU A 284 6.14 -2.84 -1.31
CA LEU A 284 7.59 -3.11 -1.37
C LEU A 284 8.44 -2.41 -0.28
N SER A 285 7.83 -2.00 0.84
CA SER A 285 8.57 -1.36 1.94
C SER A 285 9.64 -2.26 2.60
N GLY A 286 9.40 -3.57 2.73
CA GLY A 286 10.40 -4.52 3.24
C GLY A 286 11.66 -4.56 2.35
N PRO A 287 11.52 -4.92 1.06
CA PRO A 287 12.63 -4.93 0.10
C PRO A 287 13.39 -3.60 0.01
N ALA A 288 12.69 -2.46 0.10
CA ALA A 288 13.32 -1.14 0.13
C ALA A 288 14.37 -1.01 1.25
N GLY A 289 14.11 -1.55 2.43
CA GLY A 289 15.07 -1.59 3.53
C GLY A 289 16.32 -2.42 3.18
N GLY A 290 16.14 -3.53 2.46
CA GLY A 290 17.23 -4.34 1.92
C GLY A 290 18.10 -3.56 0.93
N VAL A 291 17.47 -2.80 0.03
CA VAL A 291 18.17 -1.91 -0.92
C VAL A 291 19.06 -0.90 -0.21
N ILE A 292 18.51 -0.17 0.76
CA ILE A 292 19.27 0.79 1.57
C ILE A 292 20.41 0.09 2.33
N GLY A 293 20.16 -1.13 2.83
CA GLY A 293 21.16 -1.91 3.55
C GLY A 293 22.36 -2.29 2.68
N TYR A 294 22.12 -2.92 1.52
CA TYR A 294 23.22 -3.37 0.66
C TYR A 294 23.89 -2.20 -0.08
N SER A 295 23.17 -1.11 -0.36
CA SER A 295 23.77 0.07 -1.03
C SER A 295 24.87 0.70 -0.18
N VAL A 296 24.75 0.65 1.14
CA VAL A 296 25.74 1.20 2.08
C VAL A 296 26.83 0.18 2.43
N THR A 297 26.51 -1.11 2.47
CA THR A 297 27.42 -2.15 2.99
C THR A 297 28.19 -2.90 1.91
N SER A 298 27.65 -2.99 0.69
CA SER A 298 28.19 -3.83 -0.38
C SER A 298 28.76 -3.04 -1.56
N TYR A 299 28.47 -1.73 -1.66
CA TYR A 299 29.04 -0.86 -2.68
C TYR A 299 30.47 -0.45 -2.36
N ILE A 300 31.41 -1.38 -2.58
CA ILE A 300 32.83 -1.22 -2.30
C ILE A 300 33.57 -0.93 -3.61
N ASN A 301 34.51 0.02 -3.61
CA ASN A 301 35.32 0.40 -4.78
C ASN A 301 34.50 0.78 -6.03
N SER A 302 33.32 1.37 -5.83
CA SER A 302 32.41 1.76 -6.91
C SER A 302 31.93 0.61 -7.81
N GLN A 303 31.94 -0.63 -7.29
CA GLN A 303 31.44 -1.78 -8.05
C GLN A 303 29.91 -1.85 -7.95
N PRO A 304 29.18 -1.86 -9.09
CA PRO A 304 27.73 -2.03 -9.08
C PRO A 304 27.31 -3.34 -8.43
N VAL A 305 26.21 -3.30 -7.68
CA VAL A 305 25.66 -4.42 -6.91
C VAL A 305 24.26 -4.74 -7.40
N ILE A 306 23.96 -6.03 -7.50
CA ILE A 306 22.60 -6.53 -7.70
C ILE A 306 22.14 -7.09 -6.36
N GLY A 307 21.05 -6.54 -5.83
CA GLY A 307 20.31 -7.11 -4.73
C GLY A 307 19.48 -8.28 -5.24
N PHE A 308 19.61 -9.44 -4.60
CA PHE A 308 18.78 -10.60 -4.85
C PHE A 308 18.33 -11.15 -3.51
N ASP A 309 17.07 -10.90 -3.15
CA ASP A 309 16.47 -11.34 -1.90
C ASP A 309 15.34 -12.33 -2.18
N MET A 310 15.57 -13.61 -1.89
CA MET A 310 14.57 -14.66 -2.05
C MET A 310 14.03 -15.07 -0.68
N GLY A 311 12.77 -14.70 -0.42
CA GLY A 311 12.04 -15.11 0.76
C GLY A 311 11.29 -16.44 0.56
N GLY A 312 10.35 -16.69 1.47
CA GLY A 312 9.46 -17.86 1.37
C GLY A 312 8.29 -17.67 0.39
N THR A 313 7.98 -16.45 -0.05
CA THR A 313 6.80 -16.18 -0.90
C THR A 313 7.15 -15.46 -2.20
N SER A 314 8.11 -14.55 -2.16
CA SER A 314 8.56 -13.74 -3.29
C SER A 314 10.08 -13.69 -3.38
N THR A 315 10.55 -13.28 -4.55
CA THR A 315 11.93 -12.89 -4.81
C THR A 315 11.93 -11.45 -5.28
N ASP A 316 12.73 -10.62 -4.64
CA ASP A 316 12.88 -9.20 -4.92
C ASP A 316 14.29 -8.94 -5.47
N VAL A 317 14.36 -8.27 -6.61
CA VAL A 317 15.61 -7.98 -7.33
C VAL A 317 15.74 -6.49 -7.60
N SER A 318 16.92 -5.93 -7.32
CA SER A 318 17.20 -4.51 -7.48
C SER A 318 18.66 -4.27 -7.87
N ARG A 319 18.97 -3.06 -8.34
CA ARG A 319 20.33 -2.66 -8.74
C ARG A 319 20.77 -1.43 -7.95
N PHE A 320 22.08 -1.31 -7.70
CA PHE A 320 22.69 -0.09 -7.20
C PHE A 320 24.07 0.11 -7.83
N ASP A 321 24.33 1.28 -8.39
CA ASP A 321 25.60 1.63 -9.04
C ASP A 321 26.16 2.99 -8.58
N GLY A 322 25.78 3.43 -7.38
CA GLY A 322 26.20 4.69 -6.77
C GLY A 322 25.07 5.67 -6.50
N SER A 323 23.90 5.46 -7.11
CA SER A 323 22.66 6.20 -6.81
C SER A 323 21.48 5.25 -6.65
N LEU A 324 20.54 5.63 -5.78
CA LEU A 324 19.26 4.93 -5.66
C LEU A 324 18.40 5.30 -6.88
N GLU A 325 17.97 4.29 -7.63
CA GLU A 325 17.04 4.47 -8.74
C GLU A 325 15.62 4.51 -8.20
N HIS A 326 14.93 5.63 -8.44
CA HIS A 326 13.52 5.79 -8.11
C HIS A 326 12.67 5.79 -9.36
N ILE A 327 11.62 4.99 -9.36
CA ILE A 327 10.56 4.99 -10.37
C ILE A 327 9.32 5.66 -9.80
N LEU A 328 8.58 6.36 -10.67
CA LEU A 328 7.29 6.95 -10.32
C LEU A 328 6.12 6.06 -10.75
N GLU A 329 6.32 5.25 -11.78
CA GLU A 329 5.31 4.37 -12.34
C GLU A 329 5.77 2.93 -12.21
N SER A 330 4.98 2.12 -11.51
CA SER A 330 5.19 0.67 -11.38
C SER A 330 3.89 -0.05 -11.66
N THR A 331 3.96 -1.31 -12.10
CA THR A 331 2.79 -2.16 -12.29
C THR A 331 2.93 -3.41 -11.44
N ILE A 332 2.03 -3.58 -10.47
CA ILE A 332 2.02 -4.71 -9.55
C ILE A 332 0.65 -5.37 -9.63
N ALA A 333 0.61 -6.69 -9.82
CA ALA A 333 -0.63 -7.46 -10.00
C ALA A 333 -1.57 -6.92 -11.10
N SER A 334 -1.00 -6.38 -12.19
CA SER A 334 -1.69 -5.70 -13.30
C SER A 334 -2.38 -4.37 -12.93
N VAL A 335 -2.06 -3.80 -11.76
CA VAL A 335 -2.52 -2.47 -11.36
C VAL A 335 -1.35 -1.50 -11.41
N THR A 336 -1.52 -0.39 -12.13
CA THR A 336 -0.49 0.64 -12.24
C THR A 336 -0.56 1.58 -11.05
N ILE A 337 0.58 1.86 -10.43
CA ILE A 337 0.73 2.75 -9.29
C ILE A 337 1.58 3.92 -9.73
N GLN A 338 1.11 5.13 -9.46
CA GLN A 338 1.92 6.33 -9.56
C GLN A 338 2.29 6.79 -8.16
N ALA A 339 3.47 6.41 -7.69
CA ALA A 339 4.05 6.84 -6.42
C ALA A 339 5.58 6.68 -6.51
N PRO A 340 6.37 7.54 -5.85
CA PRO A 340 7.82 7.33 -5.76
C PRO A 340 8.13 6.00 -5.07
N GLN A 341 8.91 5.14 -5.72
CA GLN A 341 9.36 3.85 -5.21
C GLN A 341 10.79 3.59 -5.67
N LEU A 342 11.56 2.83 -4.91
CA LEU A 342 12.82 2.26 -5.40
C LEU A 342 12.54 1.28 -6.54
N ASP A 343 13.41 1.23 -7.55
CA ASP A 343 13.29 0.27 -8.65
C ASP A 343 13.59 -1.15 -8.17
N ILE A 344 12.54 -1.84 -7.73
CA ILE A 344 12.56 -3.20 -7.22
C ILE A 344 11.61 -4.03 -8.06
N ASN A 345 12.12 -5.10 -8.63
CA ASN A 345 11.35 -6.05 -9.42
C ASN A 345 11.03 -7.28 -8.57
N THR A 346 9.74 -7.54 -8.37
CA THR A 346 9.26 -8.66 -7.56
C THR A 346 8.70 -9.77 -8.44
N VAL A 347 9.11 -11.00 -8.16
CA VAL A 347 8.54 -12.22 -8.72
C VAL A 347 7.86 -13.02 -7.62
N ALA A 348 6.66 -13.53 -7.87
CA ALA A 348 5.91 -14.40 -6.95
C ALA A 348 6.47 -15.83 -6.94
N ALA A 349 7.75 -15.96 -6.57
CA ALA A 349 8.46 -17.22 -6.43
C ALA A 349 9.40 -17.14 -5.22
N GLY A 350 9.39 -18.15 -4.37
CA GLY A 350 10.23 -18.24 -3.18
C GLY A 350 10.25 -19.66 -2.61
N GLY A 351 10.83 -19.83 -1.43
CA GLY A 351 11.00 -21.15 -0.81
C GLY A 351 9.69 -21.91 -0.53
N GLY A 352 8.62 -21.20 -0.19
CA GLY A 352 7.29 -21.75 0.06
C GLY A 352 6.40 -21.84 -1.19
N SER A 353 6.91 -21.54 -2.38
CA SER A 353 6.13 -21.69 -3.61
C SER A 353 5.72 -23.14 -3.82
N ILE A 354 4.42 -23.35 -4.05
CA ILE A 354 3.83 -24.69 -4.13
C ILE A 354 4.27 -25.37 -5.43
N LEU A 355 4.69 -26.62 -5.31
CA LEU A 355 5.00 -27.49 -6.44
C LEU A 355 3.73 -28.25 -6.85
N SER A 356 3.31 -28.08 -8.09
CA SER A 356 2.16 -28.80 -8.66
C SER A 356 2.49 -29.43 -9.99
N PHE A 357 1.91 -30.59 -10.28
CA PHE A 357 1.99 -31.22 -11.60
C PHE A 357 0.71 -30.94 -12.38
N ARG A 358 0.79 -30.17 -13.46
CA ARG A 358 -0.36 -29.83 -14.32
C ARG A 358 0.03 -29.95 -15.79
N SER A 359 -0.82 -30.61 -16.57
CA SER A 359 -0.65 -30.76 -18.02
C SER A 359 0.71 -31.34 -18.44
N GLY A 360 1.24 -32.31 -17.69
CA GLY A 360 2.51 -32.96 -17.99
C GLY A 360 3.77 -32.20 -17.55
N LEU A 361 3.63 -31.04 -16.89
CA LEU A 361 4.74 -30.21 -16.45
C LEU A 361 4.66 -29.95 -14.93
N PHE A 362 5.82 -29.92 -14.28
CA PHE A 362 5.94 -29.36 -12.94
C PHE A 362 5.87 -27.82 -13.03
N ARG A 363 4.99 -27.24 -12.22
CA ARG A 363 4.82 -25.80 -12.04
C ARG A 363 5.19 -25.42 -10.61
N VAL A 364 5.89 -24.30 -10.48
CA VAL A 364 6.28 -23.69 -9.21
C VAL A 364 5.51 -22.38 -9.06
N GLY A 365 4.70 -22.25 -8.01
CA GLY A 365 3.89 -21.06 -7.77
C GLY A 365 2.77 -20.83 -8.80
N PRO A 366 2.11 -19.65 -8.79
CA PRO A 366 2.41 -18.48 -7.94
C PRO A 366 1.92 -18.63 -6.49
N GLU A 367 1.14 -19.68 -6.19
CA GLU A 367 0.64 -19.96 -4.84
C GLU A 367 1.81 -20.29 -3.89
N SER A 368 1.72 -19.82 -2.65
CA SER A 368 2.71 -20.02 -1.59
C SER A 368 2.06 -20.70 -0.38
N ALA A 369 2.80 -21.57 0.30
CA ALA A 369 2.39 -22.19 1.55
C ALA A 369 2.53 -21.26 2.77
N GLY A 370 3.17 -20.10 2.61
CA GLY A 370 3.31 -19.09 3.66
C GLY A 370 4.08 -19.59 4.89
N ALA A 371 3.77 -19.04 6.07
CA ALA A 371 4.27 -19.53 7.37
C ALA A 371 3.43 -20.68 7.95
N GLN A 372 2.13 -20.69 7.64
CA GLN A 372 1.15 -21.62 8.17
C GLN A 372 0.16 -22.02 7.05
N PRO A 373 0.01 -23.32 6.71
CA PRO A 373 0.72 -24.46 7.30
C PRO A 373 2.23 -24.50 6.98
N GLY A 374 2.69 -23.69 6.03
CA GLY A 374 4.07 -23.68 5.55
C GLY A 374 4.42 -24.90 4.68
N PRO A 375 5.70 -25.05 4.30
CA PRO A 375 6.22 -26.23 3.60
C PRO A 375 5.88 -27.57 4.27
N ALA A 376 5.85 -28.67 3.50
CA ALA A 376 5.57 -30.01 4.03
C ALA A 376 6.57 -30.42 5.13
N CYS A 377 7.84 -30.03 5.00
CA CYS A 377 8.90 -30.26 5.96
C CYS A 377 8.67 -29.58 7.31
N TYR A 378 7.75 -28.60 7.42
CA TYR A 378 7.33 -28.05 8.72
C TYR A 378 6.50 -29.04 9.53
N LYS A 379 6.01 -30.13 8.92
CA LYS A 379 5.18 -31.17 9.54
C LYS A 379 3.88 -30.64 10.16
N LYS A 380 3.34 -29.56 9.61
CA LYS A 380 2.06 -28.94 9.99
C LYS A 380 0.93 -29.21 8.98
N GLY A 381 1.07 -30.23 8.13
CA GLY A 381 0.09 -30.56 7.09
C GLY A 381 0.18 -29.69 5.82
N GLY A 382 1.33 -29.05 5.59
CA GLY A 382 1.60 -28.21 4.44
C GLY A 382 1.77 -28.96 3.11
N PRO A 383 1.59 -28.28 1.96
CA PRO A 383 1.81 -28.86 0.63
C PRO A 383 3.30 -29.03 0.31
N LEU A 384 3.62 -29.74 -0.78
CA LEU A 384 4.97 -29.82 -1.32
C LEU A 384 5.40 -28.46 -1.90
N THR A 385 6.55 -27.94 -1.49
CA THR A 385 7.08 -26.63 -1.86
C THR A 385 8.54 -26.69 -2.34
N VAL A 386 9.08 -25.57 -2.83
CA VAL A 386 10.48 -25.47 -3.28
C VAL A 386 11.48 -25.89 -2.21
N THR A 387 11.27 -25.51 -0.95
CA THR A 387 12.17 -25.90 0.17
C THR A 387 12.08 -27.37 0.57
N ASP A 388 11.06 -28.10 0.09
CA ASP A 388 10.95 -29.55 0.31
C ASP A 388 11.77 -30.36 -0.71
N ALA A 389 12.07 -29.77 -1.87
CA ALA A 389 12.89 -30.36 -2.94
C ALA A 389 14.38 -30.07 -2.70
#